data_AF-A0A6J1VUQ2-F1
#
_entry.id   AF-A0A6J1VUQ2-F1
#
_cell.length_a   1.000
_cell.length_b   1.000
_cell.length_c   1.000
_cell.angle_alpha   90.00
_cell.angle_beta   90.00
_cell.angle_gamma   90.00
#
_symmetry.space_group_name_H-M   'P 1'
#
loop_
_entity.id
_entity.type
_entity.pdbx_description
1 polymer ?
#
loop_
_entity_poly.entity_id
_entity_poly.type
_entity_poly.pdbx_seq_one_letter_code
_entity_poly.pdbx_strand_id
1 'polypeptide(L)'
;MTQPRPPRLHDNAERDSDAKQKRKVAEIYQVLNNEPVDIAPLRRMAISEGGLLMDEIRCKVWPRLLNVNIDDLLPAPEEELRENSKDYQQVLLDVRRSLRRFPPDMPDEQREGLQEELIDCILQVLQRNTQLHYYQGYHDIVVTFLLVVGERLAATLVEKLSTHHLRDFMDPTMENTRHILNYLMPIIDQVNPDLHDFMQR
;
A
#
# COMPACT_ATOMS: atom_id res chain seq x y z
N MET A 1 -26.98 -46.25 -18.62
CA MET A 1 -27.12 -44.78 -18.75
C MET A 1 -27.04 -44.19 -17.34
N THR A 2 -25.85 -43.74 -16.95
CA THR A 2 -25.61 -43.12 -15.64
C THR A 2 -25.96 -41.63 -15.77
N GLN A 3 -26.98 -41.15 -15.06
CA GLN A 3 -27.29 -39.72 -15.04
C GLN A 3 -26.18 -38.95 -14.32
N PRO A 4 -25.78 -37.76 -14.81
CA PRO A 4 -24.77 -36.95 -14.16
C PRO A 4 -25.30 -36.41 -12.82
N ARG A 5 -24.50 -36.52 -11.76
CA ARG A 5 -24.82 -35.94 -10.45
C ARG A 5 -24.98 -34.41 -10.59
N PRO A 6 -25.99 -33.79 -9.94
CA PRO A 6 -26.12 -32.35 -9.93
C PRO A 6 -24.91 -31.72 -9.22
N PRO A 7 -24.40 -30.57 -9.71
CA PRO A 7 -23.26 -29.89 -9.10
C PRO A 7 -23.59 -29.48 -7.67
N ARG A 8 -22.61 -29.59 -6.77
CA ARG A 8 -22.77 -29.20 -5.36
C ARG A 8 -22.93 -27.68 -5.28
N LEU A 9 -23.73 -27.18 -4.34
CA LEU A 9 -23.97 -25.75 -4.14
C LEU A 9 -22.66 -24.93 -4.01
N HIS A 10 -21.62 -25.54 -3.43
CA HIS A 10 -20.27 -24.97 -3.30
C HIS A 10 -19.60 -24.75 -4.67
N ASP A 11 -19.68 -25.72 -5.58
CA ASP A 11 -19.08 -25.62 -6.92
C ASP A 11 -19.75 -24.51 -7.75
N ASN A 12 -21.03 -24.24 -7.51
CA ASN A 12 -21.75 -23.16 -8.19
C ASN A 12 -21.38 -21.78 -7.63
N ALA A 13 -21.14 -21.66 -6.31
CA ALA A 13 -20.73 -20.41 -5.68
C ALA A 13 -19.30 -20.01 -6.06
N GLU A 14 -18.37 -20.97 -6.10
CA GLU A 14 -17.00 -20.74 -6.58
C GLU A 14 -16.98 -20.31 -8.05
N ARG A 15 -17.75 -20.99 -8.92
CA ARG A 15 -17.86 -20.62 -10.34
C ARG A 15 -18.46 -19.22 -10.54
N ASP A 16 -19.45 -18.83 -9.75
CA ASP A 16 -20.06 -17.49 -9.81
C ASP A 16 -19.07 -16.41 -9.33
N SER A 17 -18.30 -16.70 -8.28
CA SER A 17 -17.21 -15.83 -7.80
C SER A 17 -16.13 -15.62 -8.87
N ASP A 18 -15.64 -16.71 -9.48
CA ASP A 18 -14.65 -16.66 -10.56
C ASP A 18 -15.15 -15.86 -11.77
N ALA A 19 -16.43 -16.05 -12.13
CA ALA A 19 -17.05 -15.32 -13.22
C ALA A 19 -17.13 -13.81 -12.91
N LYS A 20 -17.46 -13.43 -11.68
CA LYS A 20 -17.48 -12.02 -11.23
C LYS A 20 -16.08 -11.41 -11.25
N GLN A 21 -15.07 -12.12 -10.74
CA GLN A 21 -13.69 -11.64 -10.77
C GLN A 21 -13.20 -11.42 -12.20
N LYS A 22 -13.43 -12.37 -13.12
CA LYS A 22 -13.04 -12.23 -14.54
C LYS A 22 -13.70 -11.03 -15.22
N ARG A 23 -14.99 -10.80 -14.96
CA ARG A 23 -15.70 -9.61 -15.47
C ARG A 23 -15.09 -8.32 -14.94
N LYS A 24 -14.80 -8.26 -13.64
CA LYS A 24 -14.18 -7.11 -13.00
C LYS A 24 -12.78 -6.82 -13.56
N VAL A 25 -11.96 -7.84 -13.77
CA VAL A 25 -10.65 -7.69 -14.44
C VAL A 25 -10.82 -7.09 -15.84
N ALA A 26 -11.75 -7.60 -16.64
CA ALA A 26 -12.01 -7.10 -17.98
C ALA A 26 -12.46 -5.62 -17.98
N GLU A 27 -13.33 -5.24 -17.04
CA GLU A 27 -13.77 -3.86 -16.88
C GLU A 27 -12.62 -2.92 -16.48
N ILE A 28 -11.75 -3.35 -15.56
CA ILE A 28 -10.57 -2.56 -15.18
C ILE A 28 -9.67 -2.31 -16.40
N TYR A 29 -9.37 -3.36 -17.18
CA TYR A 29 -8.54 -3.21 -18.38
C TYR A 29 -9.21 -2.34 -19.46
N GLN A 30 -10.53 -2.45 -19.61
CA GLN A 30 -11.29 -1.58 -20.52
C GLN A 30 -11.11 -0.11 -20.13
N VAL A 31 -11.22 0.22 -18.84
CA VAL A 31 -11.03 1.61 -18.35
C VAL A 31 -9.57 2.07 -18.54
N LEU A 32 -8.60 1.20 -18.26
CA LEU A 32 -7.17 1.51 -18.44
C LEU A 32 -6.77 1.77 -19.89
N ASN A 33 -7.49 1.19 -20.86
CA ASN A 33 -7.22 1.36 -22.29
C ASN A 33 -7.90 2.61 -22.90
N ASN A 34 -8.68 3.37 -22.13
CA ASN A 34 -9.30 4.60 -22.60
C ASN A 34 -8.29 5.77 -22.59
N GLU A 35 -8.44 6.71 -23.52
CA GLU A 35 -7.66 7.96 -23.54
C GLU A 35 -8.60 9.18 -23.54
N PRO A 36 -8.63 10.00 -22.47
CA PRO A 36 -7.92 9.82 -21.20
C PRO A 36 -8.52 8.71 -20.33
N VAL A 37 -7.71 8.14 -19.44
CA VAL A 37 -8.16 7.14 -18.46
C VAL A 37 -9.07 7.82 -17.42
N ASP A 38 -10.30 7.34 -17.30
CA ASP A 38 -11.24 7.80 -16.27
C ASP A 38 -10.89 7.17 -14.90
N ILE A 39 -10.53 8.02 -13.94
CA ILE A 39 -10.13 7.60 -12.59
C ILE A 39 -11.34 7.23 -11.71
N ALA A 40 -12.53 7.77 -12.00
CA ALA A 40 -13.70 7.56 -11.14
C ALA A 40 -14.16 6.08 -11.11
N PRO A 41 -14.25 5.35 -12.24
CA PRO A 41 -14.49 3.91 -12.25
C PRO A 41 -13.41 3.13 -11.50
N LEU A 42 -12.13 3.48 -11.70
CA LEU A 42 -11.01 2.81 -11.01
C LEU A 42 -11.14 2.94 -9.48
N ARG A 43 -11.51 4.13 -8.98
CA ARG A 43 -11.80 4.33 -7.55
C ARG A 43 -12.95 3.46 -7.05
N ARG A 44 -14.07 3.42 -7.77
CA ARG A 44 -15.23 2.57 -7.40
C ARG A 44 -14.84 1.09 -7.36
N MET A 45 -14.07 0.62 -8.34
CA MET A 45 -13.61 -0.76 -8.41
C MET A 45 -12.63 -1.10 -7.28
N ALA A 46 -11.74 -0.18 -6.91
CA ALA A 46 -10.83 -0.33 -5.77
C ALA A 46 -11.56 -0.42 -4.42
N ILE A 47 -12.67 0.30 -4.25
CA ILE A 47 -13.49 0.30 -3.02
C ILE A 47 -14.42 -0.93 -2.95
N SER A 48 -14.91 -1.40 -4.10
CA SER A 48 -15.84 -2.55 -4.16
C SER A 48 -15.18 -3.87 -3.73
N GLU A 49 -16.01 -4.87 -3.42
CA GLU A 49 -15.59 -6.20 -2.95
C GLU A 49 -14.41 -6.79 -3.74
N GLY A 50 -13.40 -7.29 -3.01
CA GLY A 50 -12.15 -7.83 -3.57
C GLY A 50 -11.16 -6.78 -4.09
N GLY A 51 -11.50 -5.49 -4.11
CA GLY A 51 -10.63 -4.40 -4.53
C GLY A 51 -10.10 -4.59 -5.96
N LEU A 52 -8.80 -4.37 -6.16
CA LEU A 52 -8.14 -4.47 -7.48
C LEU A 52 -7.68 -5.90 -7.86
N LEU A 53 -8.03 -6.90 -7.05
CA LEU A 53 -7.83 -8.34 -7.28
C LEU A 53 -6.36 -8.82 -7.26
N MET A 54 -5.47 -8.25 -8.09
CA MET A 54 -4.10 -8.77 -8.30
C MET A 54 -3.05 -7.66 -8.46
N ASP A 55 -1.79 -7.99 -8.18
CA ASP A 55 -0.69 -7.02 -8.16
C ASP A 55 -0.42 -6.42 -9.54
N GLU A 56 -0.57 -7.18 -10.62
CA GLU A 56 -0.40 -6.68 -11.98
C GLU A 56 -1.37 -5.53 -12.32
N ILE A 57 -2.58 -5.58 -11.75
CA ILE A 57 -3.55 -4.50 -11.86
C ILE A 57 -3.16 -3.33 -10.95
N ARG A 58 -2.73 -3.61 -9.71
CA ARG A 58 -2.28 -2.58 -8.76
C ARG A 58 -1.12 -1.76 -9.33
N CYS A 59 -0.15 -2.39 -9.99
CA CYS A 59 0.96 -1.73 -10.70
C CYS A 59 0.49 -0.69 -11.73
N LYS A 60 -0.65 -0.92 -12.38
CA LYS A 60 -1.21 0.00 -13.38
C LYS A 60 -2.14 1.04 -12.77
N VAL A 61 -2.89 0.67 -11.73
CA VAL A 61 -3.97 1.49 -11.18
C VAL A 61 -3.50 2.40 -10.05
N TRP A 62 -2.62 1.94 -9.15
CA TRP A 62 -2.14 2.76 -8.03
C TRP A 62 -1.48 4.08 -8.45
N PRO A 63 -0.61 4.13 -9.47
CA PRO A 63 -0.06 5.39 -9.94
C PRO A 63 -1.14 6.37 -10.40
N ARG A 64 -2.19 5.86 -11.05
CA ARG A 64 -3.32 6.68 -11.53
C ARG A 64 -4.18 7.19 -10.36
N LEU A 65 -4.41 6.38 -9.34
CA LEU A 65 -5.15 6.78 -8.14
C LEU A 65 -4.40 7.86 -7.33
N LEU A 66 -3.07 7.77 -7.29
CA LEU A 66 -2.19 8.74 -6.62
C LEU A 66 -1.80 9.93 -7.52
N ASN A 67 -2.27 9.95 -8.77
CA ASN A 67 -1.95 10.96 -9.77
C ASN A 67 -0.42 11.14 -9.96
N VAL A 68 0.29 10.02 -10.11
CA VAL A 68 1.73 9.94 -10.36
C VAL A 68 1.97 9.61 -11.83
N ASN A 69 2.89 10.33 -12.46
CA ASN A 69 3.35 10.04 -13.81
C ASN A 69 4.38 8.89 -13.78
N ILE A 70 4.09 7.81 -14.49
CA ILE A 70 4.98 6.63 -14.55
C ILE A 70 6.19 6.83 -15.47
N ASP A 71 6.18 7.88 -16.29
CA ASP A 71 7.33 8.24 -17.13
C ASP A 71 8.37 9.06 -16.37
N ASP A 72 8.01 9.59 -15.20
CA ASP A 72 8.84 10.44 -14.34
C ASP A 72 9.07 9.74 -12.98
N LEU A 73 9.66 8.55 -13.04
CA LEU A 73 10.02 7.80 -11.84
C LEU A 73 11.27 8.37 -11.19
N LEU A 74 11.38 8.18 -9.88
CA LEU A 74 12.60 8.50 -9.16
C LEU A 74 13.82 7.78 -9.78
N PRO A 75 14.99 8.46 -9.78
CA PRO A 75 16.25 7.84 -10.17
C PRO A 75 16.61 6.71 -9.19
N ALA A 76 17.62 5.92 -9.53
CA ALA A 76 18.17 4.96 -8.59
C ALA A 76 18.75 5.69 -7.34
N PRO A 77 18.80 5.01 -6.18
CA PRO A 77 19.48 5.49 -4.99
C PRO A 77 20.91 5.96 -5.28
N GLU A 78 21.36 7.01 -4.59
CA GLU A 78 22.76 7.46 -4.62
C GLU A 78 23.65 6.47 -3.87
N GLU A 79 24.91 6.28 -4.30
CA GLU A 79 25.84 5.33 -3.65
C GLU A 79 26.07 5.65 -2.16
N GLU A 80 26.12 6.94 -1.81
CA GLU A 80 26.37 7.42 -0.44
C GLU A 80 25.08 7.62 0.38
N LEU A 81 23.91 7.23 -0.13
CA LEU A 81 22.60 7.44 0.50
C LEU A 81 22.56 7.00 1.96
N ARG A 82 23.13 5.82 2.24
CA ARG A 82 23.13 5.19 3.56
C ARG A 82 24.08 5.89 4.52
N GLU A 83 25.24 6.34 4.03
CA GLU A 83 26.26 7.01 4.82
C GLU A 83 25.81 8.41 5.24
N ASN A 84 25.10 9.11 4.35
CA ASN A 84 24.59 10.47 4.57
C ASN A 84 23.28 10.51 5.37
N SER A 85 22.64 9.38 5.60
CA SER A 85 21.35 9.31 6.28
C SER A 85 21.48 9.22 7.81
N LYS A 86 20.92 10.22 8.50
CA LYS A 86 20.78 10.22 9.97
C LYS A 86 19.88 9.09 10.50
N ASP A 87 18.97 8.59 9.67
CA ASP A 87 17.93 7.63 10.05
C ASP A 87 18.31 6.17 9.72
N TYR A 88 19.43 5.93 9.01
CA TYR A 88 19.82 4.61 8.51
C TYR A 88 19.82 3.52 9.58
N GLN A 89 20.43 3.77 10.75
CA GLN A 89 20.48 2.77 11.82
C GLN A 89 19.08 2.40 12.34
N GLN A 90 18.19 3.38 12.47
CA GLN A 90 16.83 3.13 12.93
C GLN A 90 16.03 2.34 11.89
N VAL A 91 16.13 2.71 10.61
CA VAL A 91 15.48 2.02 9.49
C VAL A 91 15.97 0.58 9.39
N LEU A 92 17.29 0.35 9.47
CA LEU A 92 17.89 -0.99 9.44
C LEU A 92 17.33 -1.88 10.55
N LEU A 93 17.25 -1.37 11.79
CA LEU A 93 16.72 -2.12 12.92
C LEU A 93 15.23 -2.44 12.76
N ASP A 94 14.46 -1.52 12.20
CA ASP A 94 13.04 -1.74 11.93
C ASP A 94 12.83 -2.80 10.85
N VAL A 95 13.50 -2.67 9.71
CA VAL A 95 13.41 -3.61 8.57
C VAL A 95 13.80 -5.03 8.96
N ARG A 96 14.83 -5.19 9.80
CA ARG A 96 15.23 -6.51 10.34
C ARG A 96 14.15 -7.16 11.21
N ARG A 97 13.29 -6.36 11.85
CA ARG A 97 12.19 -6.86 12.69
C ARG A 97 10.92 -7.16 11.88
N SER A 98 10.85 -6.76 10.61
CA SER A 98 9.67 -6.89 9.75
C SER A 98 9.58 -8.21 8.96
N LEU A 99 10.32 -9.26 9.35
CA LEU A 99 10.37 -10.55 8.64
C LEU A 99 8.99 -11.16 8.36
N ARG A 100 8.00 -10.93 9.24
CA ARG A 100 6.62 -11.41 9.09
C ARG A 100 5.83 -10.77 7.95
N ARG A 101 6.37 -9.70 7.33
CA ARG A 101 5.74 -9.02 6.19
C ARG A 101 6.07 -9.68 4.85
N PHE A 102 7.10 -10.53 4.81
CA PHE A 102 7.49 -11.26 3.61
C PHE A 102 6.74 -12.60 3.53
N PRO A 103 6.47 -13.12 2.32
CA PRO A 103 5.91 -14.46 2.13
C PRO A 103 6.74 -15.53 2.86
N PRO A 104 6.12 -16.50 3.55
CA PRO A 104 6.83 -17.49 4.36
C PRO A 104 7.73 -18.41 3.52
N ASP A 105 7.36 -18.66 2.26
CA ASP A 105 8.09 -19.54 1.35
C ASP A 105 9.14 -18.79 0.51
N MET A 106 9.42 -17.51 0.82
CA MET A 106 10.40 -16.70 0.12
C MET A 106 11.84 -17.10 0.49
N PRO A 107 12.71 -17.40 -0.49
CA PRO A 107 14.13 -17.66 -0.26
C PRO A 107 14.82 -16.56 0.53
N ASP A 108 15.75 -16.91 1.43
CA ASP A 108 16.47 -15.95 2.27
C ASP A 108 17.20 -14.88 1.43
N GLU A 109 17.91 -15.29 0.38
CA GLU A 109 18.65 -14.39 -0.51
C GLU A 109 17.73 -13.37 -1.21
N GLN A 110 16.56 -13.80 -1.69
CA GLN A 110 15.57 -12.90 -2.28
C GLN A 110 15.01 -11.92 -1.24
N ARG A 111 14.76 -12.41 -0.03
CA ARG A 111 14.25 -11.58 1.07
C ARG A 111 15.26 -10.52 1.50
N GLU A 112 16.52 -10.91 1.64
CA GLU A 112 17.62 -10.01 1.97
C GLU A 112 17.74 -8.92 0.90
N GLY A 113 17.69 -9.28 -0.39
CA GLY A 113 17.64 -8.29 -1.49
C GLY A 113 16.50 -7.28 -1.34
N LEU A 114 15.27 -7.75 -1.06
CA LEU A 114 14.13 -6.85 -0.83
C LEU A 114 14.26 -6.02 0.45
N GLN A 115 14.95 -6.50 1.48
CA GLN A 115 15.23 -5.70 2.68
C GLN A 115 16.19 -4.56 2.38
N GLU A 116 17.20 -4.80 1.55
CA GLU A 116 18.12 -3.76 1.09
C GLU A 116 17.40 -2.72 0.23
N GLU A 117 16.58 -3.15 -0.74
CA GLU A 117 15.72 -2.27 -1.55
C GLU A 117 14.74 -1.46 -0.69
N LEU A 118 14.18 -2.06 0.37
CA LEU A 118 13.29 -1.39 1.30
C LEU A 118 14.00 -0.27 2.07
N ILE A 119 15.21 -0.54 2.55
CA ILE A 119 16.03 0.46 3.24
C ILE A 119 16.31 1.62 2.30
N ASP A 120 16.78 1.33 1.08
CA ASP A 120 17.15 2.36 0.10
C ASP A 120 15.92 3.20 -0.32
N CYS A 121 14.76 2.56 -0.52
CA CYS A 121 13.51 3.25 -0.80
C CYS A 121 13.10 4.22 0.32
N ILE A 122 13.16 3.80 1.58
CA ILE A 122 12.83 4.65 2.73
C ILE A 122 13.81 5.83 2.82
N LEU A 123 15.11 5.55 2.72
CA LEU A 123 16.14 6.58 2.85
C LEU A 123 16.08 7.58 1.70
N GLN A 124 15.83 7.13 0.47
CA GLN A 124 15.71 8.00 -0.69
C GLN A 124 14.56 8.99 -0.53
N VAL A 125 13.40 8.53 -0.04
CA VAL A 125 12.26 9.43 0.24
C VAL A 125 12.63 10.48 1.29
N LEU A 126 13.32 10.08 2.37
CA LEU A 126 13.73 11.00 3.44
C LEU A 126 14.80 11.99 3.00
N GLN A 127 15.81 11.56 2.22
CA GLN A 127 16.86 12.44 1.70
C GLN A 127 16.26 13.54 0.81
N ARG A 128 15.31 13.17 -0.05
CA ARG A 128 14.68 14.11 -0.99
C ARG A 128 13.70 15.06 -0.33
N ASN A 129 13.18 14.68 0.83
CA ASN A 129 12.14 15.41 1.54
C ASN A 129 12.60 15.65 2.99
N THR A 130 13.58 16.54 3.16
CA THR A 130 14.25 16.81 4.45
C THR A 130 13.31 17.31 5.55
N GLN A 131 12.10 17.73 5.20
CA GLN A 131 11.03 18.09 6.13
C GLN A 131 10.35 16.87 6.79
N LEU A 132 10.48 15.68 6.21
CA LEU A 132 9.90 14.45 6.72
C LEU A 132 10.81 13.81 7.76
N HIS A 133 10.20 13.28 8.81
CA HIS A 133 10.84 12.61 9.93
C HIS A 133 10.39 11.17 9.96
N TYR A 134 11.35 10.24 10.02
CA TYR A 134 11.04 8.82 10.08
C TYR A 134 10.30 8.48 11.38
N TYR A 135 9.25 7.69 11.28
CA TYR A 135 8.54 7.13 12.43
C TYR A 135 8.49 5.60 12.35
N GLN A 136 8.50 4.94 13.52
CA GLN A 136 8.44 3.49 13.60
C GLN A 136 7.07 2.99 13.10
N GLY A 137 7.10 2.15 12.06
CA GLY A 137 5.94 1.65 11.35
C GLY A 137 5.82 2.17 9.91
N TYR A 138 6.59 3.20 9.54
CA TYR A 138 6.63 3.67 8.14
C TYR A 138 7.10 2.57 7.17
N HIS A 139 8.09 1.77 7.57
CA HIS A 139 8.58 0.63 6.80
C HIS A 139 7.49 -0.40 6.44
N ASP A 140 6.46 -0.56 7.26
CA ASP A 140 5.35 -1.48 6.98
C ASP A 140 4.48 -1.00 5.81
N ILE A 141 4.37 0.32 5.65
CA ILE A 141 3.72 0.91 4.48
C ILE A 141 4.62 0.68 3.27
N VAL A 142 5.90 1.05 3.37
CA VAL A 142 6.83 1.00 2.23
C VAL A 142 7.02 -0.43 1.70
N VAL A 143 7.15 -1.44 2.56
CA VAL A 143 7.29 -2.83 2.14
C VAL A 143 6.06 -3.34 1.39
N THR A 144 4.86 -2.86 1.75
CA THR A 144 3.63 -3.20 1.03
C THR A 144 3.66 -2.68 -0.41
N PHE A 145 4.19 -1.48 -0.63
CA PHE A 145 4.40 -0.97 -1.98
C PHE A 145 5.51 -1.73 -2.71
N LEU A 146 6.64 -1.96 -2.05
CA LEU A 146 7.76 -2.69 -2.64
C LEU A 146 7.36 -4.07 -3.16
N LEU A 147 6.65 -4.85 -2.35
CA LEU A 147 6.22 -6.21 -2.72
C LEU A 147 5.20 -6.23 -3.85
N VAL A 148 4.45 -5.15 -4.06
CA VAL A 148 3.40 -5.07 -5.09
C VAL A 148 3.93 -4.48 -6.39
N VAL A 149 4.63 -3.35 -6.33
CA VAL A 149 5.00 -2.54 -7.51
C VAL A 149 6.49 -2.53 -7.83
N GLY A 150 7.33 -3.13 -6.98
CA GLY A 150 8.79 -3.11 -7.12
C GLY A 150 9.43 -1.78 -6.74
N GLU A 151 10.75 -1.77 -6.61
CA GLU A 151 11.56 -0.70 -6.01
C GLU A 151 11.27 0.70 -6.58
N ARG A 152 11.53 0.92 -7.88
CA ARG A 152 11.47 2.27 -8.49
C ARG A 152 10.09 2.89 -8.43
N LEU A 153 9.06 2.09 -8.70
CA LEU A 153 7.68 2.59 -8.63
C LEU A 153 7.26 2.77 -7.17
N ALA A 154 7.66 1.88 -6.25
CA ALA A 154 7.39 2.02 -4.83
C ALA A 154 7.96 3.32 -4.28
N ALA A 155 9.22 3.65 -4.56
CA ALA A 155 9.85 4.90 -4.11
C ALA A 155 9.05 6.13 -4.57
N THR A 156 8.64 6.15 -5.85
CA THR A 156 7.87 7.25 -6.43
C THR A 156 6.47 7.37 -5.82
N LEU A 157 5.75 6.25 -5.66
CA LEU A 157 4.40 6.25 -5.09
C LEU A 157 4.41 6.60 -3.60
N VAL A 158 5.38 6.06 -2.87
CA VAL A 158 5.53 6.30 -1.43
C VAL A 158 6.00 7.73 -1.18
N GLU A 159 6.88 8.33 -1.99
CA GLU A 159 7.20 9.76 -1.89
C GLU A 159 5.92 10.63 -1.99
N LYS A 160 5.04 10.34 -2.95
CA LYS A 160 3.77 11.04 -3.10
C LYS A 160 2.86 10.86 -1.88
N LEU A 161 2.78 9.64 -1.34
CA LEU A 161 2.01 9.37 -0.12
C LEU A 161 2.59 10.12 1.09
N SER A 162 3.90 10.11 1.25
CA SER A 162 4.62 10.69 2.38
C SER A 162 4.53 12.20 2.43
N THR A 163 4.49 12.85 1.27
CA THR A 163 4.32 14.31 1.18
C THR A 163 2.88 14.79 1.28
N HIS A 164 1.89 13.88 1.26
CA HIS A 164 0.46 14.22 1.25
C HIS A 164 -0.35 13.53 2.34
N HIS A 165 -0.48 12.20 2.27
CA HIS A 165 -1.38 11.42 3.12
C HIS A 165 -0.74 11.09 4.47
N LEU A 166 0.58 10.87 4.49
CA LEU A 166 1.32 10.52 5.69
C LEU A 166 2.08 11.71 6.29
N ARG A 167 1.98 12.89 5.66
CA ARG A 167 2.80 14.07 5.99
C ARG A 167 2.76 14.39 7.48
N ASP A 168 1.57 14.45 8.04
CA ASP A 168 1.35 14.83 9.44
C ASP A 168 1.84 13.74 10.43
N PHE A 169 1.98 12.48 9.98
CA PHE A 169 2.59 11.40 10.77
C PHE A 169 4.13 11.44 10.72
N MET A 170 4.69 12.11 9.72
CA MET A 170 6.12 12.30 9.51
C MET A 170 6.60 13.68 9.98
N ASP A 171 5.81 14.37 10.80
CA ASP A 171 6.25 15.57 11.49
C ASP A 171 7.22 15.24 12.63
N PRO A 172 8.07 16.20 13.05
CA PRO A 172 9.01 16.00 14.15
C PRO A 172 8.31 15.72 15.49
N THR A 173 7.03 16.11 15.62
CA THR A 173 6.23 15.90 16.82
C THR A 173 4.93 15.19 16.48
N MET A 174 4.37 14.47 17.45
CA MET A 174 3.07 13.80 17.29
C MET A 174 1.87 14.76 17.41
N GLU A 175 2.07 16.08 17.46
CA GLU A 175 0.97 17.02 17.70
C GLU A 175 -0.09 16.93 16.61
N ASN A 176 0.30 16.94 15.34
CA ASN A 176 -0.64 16.84 14.21
C ASN A 176 -1.34 15.48 14.17
N THR A 177 -0.59 14.39 14.39
CA THR A 177 -1.17 13.04 14.58
C THR A 177 -2.23 13.03 15.69
N ARG A 178 -1.96 13.68 16.83
CA ARG A 178 -2.92 13.78 17.94
C ARG A 178 -4.19 14.54 17.52
N HIS A 179 -4.06 15.57 16.69
CA HIS A 179 -5.21 16.31 16.16
C HIS A 179 -6.07 15.41 15.26
N ILE A 180 -5.45 14.57 14.43
CA ILE A 180 -6.15 13.57 13.61
C ILE A 180 -6.87 12.54 14.49
N LEU A 181 -6.21 12.04 15.55
CA LEU A 181 -6.80 11.07 16.47
C LEU A 181 -8.02 11.63 17.23
N ASN A 182 -8.09 12.95 17.45
CA ASN A 182 -9.24 13.57 18.11
C ASN A 182 -10.54 13.46 17.30
N TYR A 183 -10.49 13.19 15.99
CA TYR A 183 -11.69 12.92 15.20
C TYR A 183 -12.30 11.53 15.48
N LEU A 184 -11.53 10.60 16.06
CA LEU A 184 -11.99 9.25 16.31
C LEU A 184 -13.13 9.19 17.34
N MET A 185 -12.99 9.90 18.48
CA MET A 185 -13.98 9.84 19.56
C MET A 185 -15.36 10.37 19.12
N PRO A 186 -15.48 11.53 18.44
CA PRO A 186 -16.76 11.99 17.90
C PRO A 186 -17.39 11.03 16.88
N ILE A 187 -16.58 10.36 16.06
CA ILE A 187 -17.09 9.36 15.09
C ILE A 187 -17.65 8.15 15.83
N ILE A 188 -16.95 7.67 16.87
CA ILE A 188 -17.41 6.54 17.69
C ILE A 188 -18.70 6.93 18.41
N ASP A 189 -18.77 8.10 19.03
CA ASP A 189 -19.98 8.58 19.71
C ASP A 189 -21.19 8.62 18.77
N GLN A 190 -21.01 9.13 17.55
CA GLN A 190 -22.08 9.22 16.55
C GLN A 190 -22.61 7.85 16.09
N VAL A 191 -21.80 6.79 16.14
CA VAL A 191 -22.17 5.45 15.64
C VAL A 191 -22.52 4.48 16.77
N ASN A 192 -21.84 4.59 17.92
CA ASN A 192 -21.97 3.72 19.08
C ASN A 192 -21.62 4.47 20.39
N PRO A 193 -22.60 5.19 20.98
CA PRO A 193 -22.41 5.93 22.23
C PRO A 193 -22.01 5.05 23.41
N ASP A 194 -22.54 3.82 23.51
CA ASP A 194 -22.23 2.92 24.63
C ASP A 194 -20.73 2.54 24.64
N LEU A 195 -20.15 2.30 23.46
CA LEU A 195 -18.72 2.03 23.32
C LEU A 195 -17.90 3.28 23.63
N HIS A 196 -18.33 4.45 23.14
CA HIS A 196 -17.69 5.73 23.43
C HIS A 196 -17.59 5.95 24.95
N ASP A 197 -18.71 5.83 25.65
CA ASP A 197 -18.80 6.03 27.10
C ASP A 197 -17.98 5.00 27.88
N PHE A 198 -17.88 3.77 27.38
CA PHE A 198 -17.00 2.76 27.96
C PHE A 198 -15.53 3.13 27.82
N MET A 199 -15.10 3.69 26.67
CA MET A 199 -13.71 4.08 26.42
C MET A 199 -13.28 5.35 27.18
N GLN A 200 -14.23 6.20 27.61
CA GLN A 200 -13.96 7.42 28.37
C GLN A 200 -13.83 7.21 29.89
N ARG A 201 -14.23 6.06 30.41
CA ARG A 201 -14.13 5.70 31.83
C ARG A 201 -12.71 5.31 32.23
#